data_AF-A0A9P4HZJ4-F1
#
_entry.id   AF-A0A9P4HZJ4-F1
#
_cell.length_a   1.000
_cell.length_b   1.000
_cell.length_c   1.000
_cell.angle_alpha   90.00
_cell.angle_beta   90.00
_cell.angle_gamma   90.00
#
_symmetry.space_group_name_H-M   'P 1'
#
loop_
_entity.id
_entity.type
_entity.pdbx_description
1 polymer ?
#
loop_
_entity_poly.entity_id
_entity_poly.type
_entity_poly.pdbx_seq_one_letter_code
_entity_poly.pdbx_strand_id
1 'polypeptide(L)'
;MSHQNNMAGYSEDMQNINQTTEDISHMATGHKANLSNPNTSEASKERSRQALEELGGEDAFYGKKGDPTEKNPGNVAGGLKATINQPGDKVSDEAREDAQERLKKM
;
A
#
# COMPACT_ATOMS: atom_id res chain seq x y z
N MET A 1 -31.83 -19.43 -21.31
CA MET A 1 -30.38 -19.39 -21.61
C MET A 1 -29.76 -18.38 -20.65
N SER A 2 -28.94 -18.92 -19.76
CA SER A 2 -28.16 -18.23 -18.73
C SER A 2 -27.35 -17.08 -19.32
N HIS A 3 -27.30 -15.96 -18.61
CA HIS A 3 -26.07 -15.19 -18.37
C HIS A 3 -26.33 -14.33 -17.11
N GLN A 4 -26.18 -14.95 -15.95
CA GLN A 4 -25.80 -14.24 -14.73
C GLN A 4 -24.36 -13.79 -14.94
N ASN A 5 -24.16 -12.55 -15.36
CA ASN A 5 -22.88 -11.88 -15.11
C ASN A 5 -22.95 -11.32 -13.69
N ASN A 6 -22.62 -12.18 -12.73
CA ASN A 6 -22.19 -11.78 -11.39
C ASN A 6 -20.91 -10.94 -11.53
N MET A 7 -21.07 -9.63 -11.72
CA MET A 7 -20.03 -8.65 -11.45
C MET A 7 -20.34 -7.97 -10.10
N ALA A 8 -20.70 -8.78 -9.11
CA ALA A 8 -20.76 -8.39 -7.71
C ALA A 8 -19.36 -8.60 -7.13
N GLY A 9 -18.63 -7.52 -6.85
CA GLY A 9 -17.32 -7.64 -6.19
C GLY A 9 -16.36 -6.45 -6.28
N TYR A 10 -16.70 -5.39 -7.01
CA TYR A 10 -15.90 -4.16 -6.99
C TYR A 10 -16.71 -3.07 -6.29
N SER A 11 -16.43 -2.93 -5.00
CA SER A 11 -16.90 -1.85 -4.15
C SER A 11 -16.41 -0.49 -4.70
N GLU A 12 -17.16 0.58 -4.49
CA GLU A 12 -16.92 1.91 -5.09
C GLU A 12 -15.50 2.47 -4.78
N ASP A 13 -14.85 1.98 -3.73
CA ASP A 13 -13.46 2.16 -3.34
C ASP A 13 -12.43 1.65 -4.36
N MET A 14 -12.77 0.68 -5.21
CA MET A 14 -11.91 0.24 -6.32
C MET A 14 -11.92 1.21 -7.51
N GLN A 15 -12.79 2.22 -7.51
CA GLN A 15 -12.75 3.29 -8.54
C GLN A 15 -11.74 4.39 -8.17
N ASN A 16 -11.22 4.38 -6.94
CA ASN A 16 -10.29 5.38 -6.42
C ASN A 16 -8.89 4.80 -6.10
N ILE A 17 -8.49 3.77 -6.84
CA ILE A 17 -7.22 3.01 -6.73
C ILE A 17 -5.92 3.83 -6.79
N ASN A 18 -5.98 5.15 -7.05
CA ASN A 18 -4.81 6.04 -7.06
C ASN A 18 -4.83 7.09 -5.93
N GLN A 19 -5.77 6.99 -4.99
CA GLN A 19 -5.96 7.98 -3.91
C GLN A 19 -5.96 7.35 -2.52
N THR A 20 -5.41 6.14 -2.33
CA THR A 20 -5.21 5.64 -0.97
C THR A 20 -4.13 6.46 -0.26
N THR A 21 -4.17 6.50 1.07
CA THR A 21 -3.13 7.17 1.87
C THR A 21 -1.74 6.56 1.64
N GLU A 22 -1.67 5.26 1.37
CA GLU A 22 -0.44 4.56 0.99
C GLU A 22 0.08 5.04 -0.37
N ASP A 23 -0.80 5.20 -1.37
CA ASP A 23 -0.41 5.71 -2.70
C ASP A 23 0.12 7.14 -2.60
N ILE A 24 -0.55 8.00 -1.83
CA ILE A 24 -0.10 9.38 -1.57
C ILE A 24 1.30 9.38 -0.95
N SER A 25 1.55 8.51 0.03
CA SER A 25 2.86 8.36 0.67
C SER A 25 3.94 7.85 -0.28
N HIS A 26 3.62 6.88 -1.14
CA HIS A 26 4.55 6.39 -2.16
C HIS A 26 4.89 7.47 -3.19
N MET A 27 3.88 8.22 -3.66
CA MET A 27 4.08 9.35 -4.57
C MET A 27 4.96 10.43 -3.93
N ALA A 28 4.66 10.82 -2.69
CA ALA A 28 5.46 11.79 -1.94
C ALA A 28 6.91 11.31 -1.76
N THR A 29 7.12 10.04 -1.44
CA THR A 29 8.45 9.43 -1.33
C THR A 29 9.22 9.48 -2.65
N GLY A 30 8.55 9.18 -3.77
CA GLY A 30 9.14 9.25 -5.11
C GLY A 30 9.59 10.67 -5.48
N HIS A 31 8.73 11.67 -5.26
CA HIS A 31 9.09 13.07 -5.50
C HIS A 31 10.25 13.53 -4.61
N LYS A 32 10.30 13.09 -3.35
CA LYS A 32 11.42 13.39 -2.45
C LYS A 32 12.73 12.75 -2.92
N ALA A 33 12.68 11.51 -3.41
CA ALA A 33 13.84 10.87 -4.01
C ALA A 33 14.35 11.67 -5.21
N ASN A 34 13.46 12.15 -6.07
CA ASN A 34 13.78 13.01 -7.21
C ASN A 34 14.47 14.32 -6.78
N LEU A 35 14.02 14.95 -5.68
CA LEU A 35 14.67 16.14 -5.12
C LEU A 35 16.09 15.88 -4.60
N SER A 36 16.31 14.71 -3.99
CA SER A 36 17.62 14.33 -3.43
C SER A 36 18.62 13.83 -4.45
N ASN A 37 18.16 13.40 -5.63
CA ASN A 37 19.02 12.84 -6.66
C ASN A 37 19.84 13.96 -7.34
N PRO A 38 21.19 13.93 -7.23
CA PRO A 38 22.06 14.97 -7.79
C PRO A 38 22.04 14.99 -9.33
N ASN A 39 21.64 13.89 -9.98
CA ASN A 39 21.59 13.77 -11.44
C ASN A 39 20.26 14.27 -12.03
N THR A 40 19.36 14.80 -11.22
CA THR A 40 18.06 15.29 -11.67
C THR A 40 18.14 16.77 -12.06
N SER A 41 17.45 17.16 -13.13
CA SER A 41 17.40 18.55 -13.57
C SER A 41 16.63 19.44 -12.58
N GLU A 42 17.00 20.72 -12.53
CA GLU A 42 16.34 21.71 -11.66
C GLU A 42 14.85 21.86 -11.98
N ALA A 43 14.46 21.80 -13.26
CA ALA A 43 13.06 21.84 -13.67
C ALA A 43 12.26 20.63 -13.15
N SER A 44 12.88 19.43 -13.13
CA SER A 44 12.25 18.22 -12.57
C SER A 44 12.11 18.32 -11.05
N LYS A 45 13.14 18.86 -10.38
CA LYS A 45 13.09 19.11 -8.94
C LYS A 45 11.97 20.10 -8.60
N GLU A 46 11.84 21.19 -9.35
CA GLU A 46 10.79 22.18 -9.11
C GLU A 46 9.38 21.59 -9.23
N ARG A 47 9.12 20.82 -10.29
CA ARG A 47 7.86 20.08 -10.43
C ARG A 47 7.61 19.12 -9.27
N SER A 48 8.66 18.47 -8.76
CA SER A 48 8.54 17.57 -7.62
C SER A 48 8.26 18.29 -6.30
N ARG A 49 8.74 19.53 -6.12
CA ARG A 49 8.37 20.35 -4.96
C ARG A 49 6.87 20.70 -4.99
N GLN A 50 6.39 21.15 -6.15
CA GLN A 50 4.98 21.51 -6.34
C GLN A 50 4.06 20.30 -6.13
N ALA A 51 4.40 19.16 -6.72
CA ALA A 51 3.63 17.92 -6.54
C ALA A 51 3.63 17.44 -5.07
N LEU A 52 4.75 17.60 -4.36
CA LEU A 52 4.82 17.28 -2.93
C LEU A 52 3.88 18.16 -2.10
N GLU A 53 3.81 19.46 -2.39
CA GLU A 53 2.92 20.38 -1.71
C GLU A 53 1.45 20.03 -1.95
N GLU A 54 1.09 19.70 -3.21
CA GLU A 54 -0.26 19.25 -3.58
C GLU A 54 -0.66 17.94 -2.88
N LEU A 55 0.29 17.04 -2.67
CA LEU A 55 0.06 15.77 -1.97
C LEU A 55 -0.08 15.92 -0.44
N GLY A 56 0.09 17.12 0.12
CA GLY A 56 0.02 17.38 1.56
C GLY A 56 1.38 17.55 2.25
N GLY A 57 2.45 17.72 1.48
CA GLY A 57 3.78 18.05 1.97
C GLY A 57 4.35 16.98 2.92
N GLU A 58 4.70 17.39 4.13
CA GLU A 58 5.28 16.52 5.16
C GLU A 58 4.23 15.60 5.81
N ASP A 59 2.95 15.95 5.71
CA ASP A 59 1.83 15.15 6.21
C ASP A 59 1.37 14.08 5.20
N ALA A 60 1.82 14.17 3.94
CA ALA A 60 1.58 13.18 2.88
C ALA A 60 2.21 11.80 3.18
N PHE A 61 3.16 11.74 4.12
CA PHE A 61 3.89 10.53 4.46
C PHE A 61 3.09 9.68 5.46
N TYR A 62 2.26 8.79 4.92
CA TYR A 62 1.64 7.70 5.67
C TYR A 62 2.73 6.89 6.41
N GLY A 63 2.64 6.85 7.74
CA GLY A 63 3.57 6.11 8.61
C GLY A 63 4.34 6.91 9.66
N LYS A 64 4.27 8.25 9.67
CA LYS A 64 4.92 9.05 10.76
C LYS A 64 4.07 9.27 12.01
N LYS A 65 2.75 9.01 11.94
CA LYS A 65 1.79 9.18 13.06
C LYS A 65 0.64 8.15 13.13
N GLY A 66 0.56 7.19 12.21
CA GLY A 66 -0.62 6.31 12.07
C GLY A 66 -0.60 5.09 12.99
N ASP A 67 -1.76 4.81 13.57
CA ASP A 67 -2.04 3.62 14.39
C ASP A 67 -1.79 2.34 13.55
N PRO A 68 -1.15 1.28 14.07
CA PRO A 68 -0.92 0.03 13.34
C PRO A 68 -2.21 -0.64 12.81
N THR A 69 -3.38 -0.21 13.27
CA THR A 69 -4.70 -0.63 12.78
C THR A 69 -5.13 0.02 11.46
N GLU A 70 -4.47 1.08 10.99
CA GLU A 70 -4.84 1.75 9.74
C GLU A 70 -4.33 1.06 8.46
N LYS A 71 -3.52 0.01 8.59
CA LYS A 71 -2.93 -0.68 7.42
C LYS A 71 -4.02 -1.23 6.50
N ASN A 72 -3.79 -1.14 5.19
CA ASN A 72 -4.72 -1.67 4.20
C ASN A 72 -4.96 -3.18 4.43
N PRO A 73 -6.22 -3.61 4.61
CA PRO A 73 -6.56 -5.01 4.84
C PRO A 73 -5.99 -5.97 3.78
N GLY A 74 -5.90 -5.52 2.52
CA GLY A 74 -5.29 -6.29 1.43
C GLY A 74 -3.80 -6.54 1.64
N ASN A 75 -3.05 -5.55 2.14
CA ASN A 75 -1.63 -5.68 2.45
C ASN A 75 -1.41 -6.62 3.65
N VAL A 76 -2.26 -6.51 4.67
CA VAL A 76 -2.25 -7.41 5.82
C VAL A 76 -2.55 -8.85 5.38
N ALA A 77 -3.62 -9.06 4.60
CA ALA A 77 -3.98 -10.36 4.06
C ALA A 77 -2.88 -10.95 3.15
N GLY A 78 -2.24 -10.11 2.33
CA GLY A 78 -1.11 -10.47 1.49
C GLY A 78 0.11 -10.92 2.30
N GLY A 79 0.44 -10.20 3.37
CA GLY A 79 1.51 -10.56 4.30
C GLY A 79 1.25 -11.89 5.00
N LEU A 80 0.03 -12.10 5.51
CA LEU A 80 -0.36 -13.38 6.12
C LEU A 80 -0.28 -14.53 5.10
N LYS A 81 -0.75 -14.30 3.87
CA LYS A 81 -0.64 -15.29 2.78
C LYS A 81 0.82 -15.58 2.41
N ALA A 82 1.71 -14.60 2.48
CA ALA A 82 3.14 -14.81 2.27
C ALA A 82 3.72 -15.72 3.37
N THR A 83 3.43 -15.44 4.65
CA THR A 83 3.81 -16.30 5.78
C THR A 83 3.34 -17.74 5.59
N ILE A 84 2.12 -17.94 5.06
CA ILE A 84 1.56 -19.26 4.78
C ILE A 84 2.34 -20.03 3.70
N ASN A 85 2.90 -19.34 2.71
CA ASN A 85 3.57 -19.94 1.56
C ASN A 85 5.08 -20.02 1.69
N GLN A 86 5.68 -19.44 2.73
CA GLN A 86 7.11 -19.56 2.96
C GLN A 86 7.50 -20.98 3.38
N PRO A 87 8.72 -21.44 3.04
CA PRO A 87 9.18 -22.77 3.40
C PRO A 87 9.45 -22.88 4.91
N GLY A 88 9.34 -24.10 5.44
CA GLY A 88 9.38 -24.37 6.89
C GLY A 88 10.71 -24.08 7.58
N ASP A 89 11.80 -23.89 6.83
CA ASP A 89 13.10 -23.43 7.35
C ASP A 89 13.12 -21.91 7.62
N LYS A 90 12.14 -21.16 7.11
CA LYS A 90 11.99 -19.71 7.29
C LYS A 90 10.87 -19.34 8.25
N VAL A 91 9.84 -20.17 8.33
CA VAL A 91 8.63 -19.92 9.13
C VAL A 91 8.21 -21.21 9.83
N SER A 92 7.94 -21.13 11.13
CA SER A 92 7.49 -22.29 11.90
C SER A 92 6.03 -22.67 11.58
N ASP A 93 5.65 -23.91 11.89
CA ASP A 93 4.28 -24.37 11.67
C ASP A 93 3.27 -23.57 12.49
N GLU A 94 3.62 -23.16 13.71
CA GLU A 94 2.75 -22.34 14.57
C GLU A 94 2.52 -20.95 13.98
N ALA A 95 3.57 -20.31 13.44
CA ALA A 95 3.45 -19.01 12.78
C ALA A 95 2.57 -19.10 11.52
N ARG A 96 2.59 -20.25 10.86
CA ARG A 96 1.77 -20.54 9.69
C ARG A 96 0.29 -20.73 10.06
N GLU A 97 0.03 -21.46 11.15
CA GLU A 97 -1.31 -21.71 11.67
C GLU A 97 -1.96 -20.41 12.19
N ASP A 98 -1.22 -19.60 12.96
CA ASP A 98 -1.68 -18.26 13.39
C ASP A 98 -2.03 -17.37 12.18
N ALA A 99 -1.17 -17.36 11.15
CA ALA A 99 -1.42 -16.59 9.95
C ALA A 99 -2.69 -17.05 9.21
N GLN A 100 -2.96 -18.36 9.17
CA GLN A 100 -4.20 -18.91 8.61
C GLN A 100 -5.43 -18.52 9.45
N GLU A 101 -5.34 -18.59 10.77
CA GLU A 101 -6.45 -18.23 11.66
C GLU A 101 -6.79 -16.75 11.54
N ARG A 102 -5.77 -15.89 11.54
CA ARG A 102 -5.95 -14.44 11.37
C ARG A 102 -6.55 -14.11 10.02
N LEU A 103 -6.08 -14.75 8.94
CA LEU A 103 -6.63 -14.54 7.59
C LEU A 103 -8.10 -14.97 7.48
N LYS A 104 -8.54 -15.98 8.24
CA LYS A 104 -9.96 -16.40 8.31
C LYS A 104 -10.84 -15.43 9.11
N LYS A 105 -10.25 -14.65 10.02
CA LYS A 105 -10.93 -13.69 10.90
C LYS A 105 -11.01 -12.27 10.33
N MET A 106 -10.30 -12.00 9.24
CA MET A 106 -10.39 -10.76 8.46
C MET A 106 -11.67 -10.75 7.63
#